data_AF-A0A953IN83-F1
#
_entry.id   AF-A0A953IN83-F1
#
_cell.length_a   1.000
_cell.length_b   1.000
_cell.length_c   1.000
_cell.angle_alpha   90.00
_cell.angle_beta   90.00
_cell.angle_gamma   90.00
#
_symmetry.space_group_name_H-M   'P 1'
#
loop_
_entity.id
_entity.type
_entity.pdbx_description
1 polymer ?
#
loop_
_entity_poly.entity_id
_entity_poly.type
_entity_poly.pdbx_seq_one_letter_code
_entity_poly.pdbx_strand_id
1 'polypeptide(L)' 'VNGVRVTVEDGSWGLVRASSNKPELVVVVESPQSEARMRDMFAAMDGVLRTHPDVGEYNQKI' A
#
# COMPACT_ATOMS: atom_id res chain seq x y z
N VAL A 1 -15.59 3.47 3.83
CA VAL A 1 -14.16 3.10 3.74
C VAL A 1 -13.39 4.37 3.37
N ASN A 2 -12.29 4.67 4.06
CA ASN A 2 -11.45 5.85 3.80
C ASN A 2 -10.25 5.45 2.95
N GLY A 3 -10.27 5.77 1.65
CA GLY A 3 -9.27 5.31 0.68
C GLY A 3 -9.68 4.03 -0.04
N VAL A 4 -8.70 3.34 -0.61
CA VAL A 4 -8.87 2.11 -1.40
C VAL A 4 -8.19 0.95 -0.68
N ARG A 5 -8.96 -0.10 -0.38
CA ARG A 5 -8.45 -1.36 0.16
C ARG A 5 -8.57 -2.45 -0.91
N VAL A 6 -7.52 -3.25 -1.04
CA VAL A 6 -7.48 -4.43 -1.90
C VAL A 6 -7.13 -5.63 -1.05
N THR A 7 -7.80 -6.75 -1.28
CA THR A 7 -7.53 -8.03 -0.63
C THR A 7 -7.44 -9.08 -1.72
N VAL A 8 -6.41 -9.93 -1.68
CA VAL A 8 -6.25 -11.05 -2.61
C VAL A 8 -6.71 -12.35 -1.97
N GLU A 9 -6.84 -13.40 -2.78
CA GLU A 9 -7.41 -14.70 -2.37
C GLU A 9 -6.70 -15.35 -1.19
N ASP A 10 -5.38 -15.17 -1.06
CA ASP A 10 -4.60 -15.71 0.07
C ASP A 10 -4.89 -14.98 1.40
N GLY A 11 -5.61 -13.85 1.37
CA GLY A 11 -5.94 -13.05 2.54
C GLY A 11 -4.95 -11.91 2.80
N SER A 12 -3.86 -11.81 2.04
CA SER A 12 -3.00 -10.63 2.03
C SER A 12 -3.78 -9.42 1.55
N TRP A 13 -3.48 -8.27 2.13
CA TRP A 13 -4.23 -7.06 1.83
C TRP A 13 -3.35 -5.82 1.85
N GLY A 14 -3.83 -4.79 1.16
CA GLY A 14 -3.23 -3.47 1.12
C GLY A 14 -4.26 -2.37 1.21
N LEU A 15 -3.88 -1.21 1.76
CA LEU A 15 -4.70 -0.01 1.87
C LEU A 15 -3.90 1.20 1.43
N VAL A 16 -4.47 2.00 0.54
CA VAL A 16 -3.97 3.33 0.20
C VAL A 16 -5.01 4.36 0.62
N ARG A 17 -4.59 5.38 1.37
CA ARG A 17 -5.46 6.50 1.73
C ARG A 17 -4.68 7.81 1.84
N ALA A 18 -5.38 8.93 1.71
CA ALA A 18 -4.83 10.22 2.12
C ALA A 18 -4.71 10.28 3.65
N SER A 19 -3.59 10.80 4.16
CA SER A 19 -3.46 11.17 5.56
C SER A 19 -4.43 12.30 5.89
N SER A 20 -5.11 12.21 7.03
CA SER A 20 -6.05 13.24 7.50
C SER A 20 -5.34 14.42 8.18
N ASN A 21 -4.04 14.27 8.48
CA ASN A 21 -3.29 15.22 9.31
C ASN A 21 -2.08 15.83 8.58
N LYS A 22 -1.65 15.24 7.45
CA LYS A 22 -0.47 15.66 6.68
C LYS A 22 -0.75 15.50 5.19
N PRO A 23 -0.15 16.31 4.29
CA PRO A 23 -0.32 16.19 2.85
C PRO A 23 0.49 15.00 2.29
N GLU A 24 0.16 13.79 2.73
CA GLU A 24 0.92 12.57 2.47
C GLU A 24 -0.04 11.41 2.16
N LEU A 25 0.41 10.46 1.32
CA LEU A 25 -0.26 9.16 1.19
C LEU A 25 0.16 8.24 2.33
N VAL A 26 -0.81 7.48 2.83
CA VAL A 26 -0.61 6.37 3.76
C VAL A 26 -0.87 5.09 3.00
N VAL A 27 0.16 4.27 2.87
CA VAL A 27 0.09 2.91 2.34
C VAL A 27 0.18 1.96 3.52
N VAL A 28 -0.54 0.85 3.53
CA VAL A 28 -0.39 -0.21 4.54
C VAL A 28 -0.52 -1.53 3.81
N VAL A 29 0.33 -2.49 4.14
CA VAL A 29 0.21 -3.87 3.64
C VAL A 29 0.37 -4.84 4.79
N GLU A 30 -0.30 -5.98 4.69
CA GLU A 30 -0.17 -7.09 5.63
C GLU A 30 -0.41 -8.40 4.88
N SER A 31 0.23 -9.47 5.33
CA SER A 31 -0.04 -10.82 4.84
C SER A 31 -0.10 -11.80 6.01
N PRO A 32 -1.15 -12.63 6.12
CA PRO A 32 -1.19 -13.72 7.09
C PRO A 32 -0.33 -14.92 6.68
N GLN A 33 0.19 -14.96 5.45
CA GLN A 33 0.94 -16.11 4.92
C GLN A 33 2.43 -16.01 5.22
N SER A 34 3.05 -14.86 4.96
CA SER A 34 4.48 -14.66 5.24
C SER A 34 4.91 -13.20 5.04
N GLU A 35 6.07 -12.86 5.59
CA GLU A 35 6.73 -11.58 5.31
C GLU A 35 7.06 -11.39 3.82
N ALA A 36 7.46 -12.45 3.12
CA ALA A 36 7.72 -12.40 1.69
C ALA A 36 6.47 -11.97 0.90
N ARG A 37 5.30 -12.52 1.22
CA ARG A 37 4.02 -12.13 0.61
C ARG A 37 3.61 -10.69 0.94
N MET A 38 3.92 -10.22 2.15
CA MET A 38 3.73 -8.81 2.50
C MET A 38 4.62 -7.89 1.65
N ARG A 39 5.89 -8.25 1.45
CA ARG A 39 6.83 -7.52 0.59
C ARG A 39 6.40 -7.54 -0.88
N ASP A 40 5.92 -8.68 -1.39
CA ASP A 40 5.35 -8.80 -2.74
C ASP A 40 4.15 -7.88 -2.94
N MET A 41 3.23 -7.85 -1.95
CA MET A 41 2.06 -6.96 -1.97
C MET A 41 2.50 -5.49 -1.99
N PHE A 42 3.48 -5.13 -1.18
CA PHE A 42 4.03 -3.77 -1.19
C PHE A 42 4.62 -3.40 -2.54
N ALA A 43 5.47 -4.26 -3.11
CA ALA A 43 6.10 -4.01 -4.41
C ALA A 43 5.08 -3.88 -5.54
N ALA A 44 4.02 -4.69 -5.53
CA ALA A 44 2.93 -4.61 -6.50
C ALA A 44 2.19 -3.25 -6.39
N MET A 45 1.90 -2.81 -5.17
CA MET A 45 1.22 -1.53 -4.94
C MET A 45 2.10 -0.33 -5.28
N ASP A 46 3.38 -0.33 -4.86
CA ASP A 46 4.35 0.71 -5.21
C ASP A 46 4.51 0.78 -6.73
N GLY A 47 4.61 -0.36 -7.42
CA GLY A 47 4.67 -0.41 -8.89
C GLY A 47 3.51 0.33 -9.57
N VAL A 48 2.28 0.19 -9.05
CA VAL A 48 1.11 0.93 -9.56
C VAL A 48 1.15 2.42 -9.19
N LEU A 49 1.52 2.75 -7.96
CA LEU A 49 1.61 4.14 -7.52
C LEU A 49 2.66 4.92 -8.32
N ARG A 50 3.80 4.29 -8.63
CA ARG A 50 4.90 4.88 -9.40
C ARG A 50 4.58 5.09 -10.88
N THR A 51 3.48 4.54 -11.41
CA THR A 51 3.01 4.92 -12.75
C THR A 51 2.38 6.32 -12.78
N HIS A 52 2.16 6.95 -11.63
CA HIS A 52 1.54 8.27 -11.50
C HIS A 52 2.60 9.30 -11.06
N PRO A 53 3.06 10.20 -11.95
CA PRO A 53 4.17 11.11 -11.65
C PRO A 53 3.86 12.13 -10.54
N ASP A 54 2.59 12.38 -10.26
CA ASP A 54 2.14 13.28 -9.19
C ASP A 54 2.25 12.64 -7.79
N VAL A 55 2.48 11.33 -7.73
CA VAL A 55 2.70 10.61 -6.46
C VAL A 55 4.17 10.79 -6.07
N GLY A 56 4.39 11.73 -5.15
CA GLY A 56 5.67 11.92 -4.49
C GLY A 56 6.01 10.80 -3.50
N GLU A 57 7.12 10.97 -2.80
CA GLU A 57 7.52 10.07 -1.72
C GLU A 57 6.44 9.99 -0.63
N TYR A 58 6.18 8.78 -0.15
CA TYR A 58 5.26 8.53 0.95
C TYR A 58 5.94 7.71 2.05
N ASN A 59 5.46 7.87 3.28
CA ASN A 59 6.14 7.38 4.47
C ASN A 59 5.85 5.89 4.76
N GLN A 60 6.28 5.01 3.85
CA GLN A 60 6.23 3.57 4.03
C GLN A 60 7.63 2.96 3.92
N LYS A 61 8.06 2.24 4.96
CA LYS A 61 9.36 1.53 5.00
C LYS A 61 9.08 0.06 5.28
N ILE A 62 9.41 -0.81 4.31
CA ILE A 62 9.32 -2.28 4.40
C ILE A 62 10.65 -2.88 3.91
#